data_AF-A0A380EJI6-F1
#
_entry.id   AF-A0A380EJI6-F1
#
_cell.length_a   1.000
_cell.length_b   1.000
_cell.length_c   1.000
_cell.angle_alpha   90.00
_cell.angle_beta   90.00
_cell.angle_gamma   90.00
#
_symmetry.space_group_name_H-M   'P 1'
#
loop_
_entity.id
_entity.type
_entity.pdbx_description
1 polymer ?
#
loop_
_entity_poly.entity_id
_entity_poly.type
_entity_poly.pdbx_seq_one_letter_code
_entity_poly.pdbx_strand_id
1 'polypeptide(L)'
;MLQDITNLLNYIENREKIETKIANSKKDISKTNNKILNLDCDKRNIDKEKKMLEENGDLIESKISFIDKTRVLFNDINKYQQSYLNIERLRTEGEQLGDELNDLIKGLETVEDSIGNNQSDYEKIIELNNTITNINNEINIIKENEKAKAELDKLLGSKQELENQINEETSILKNLEIKLDRYDKTKLDLNDKESFISEIKSAVNIGDQCPICGNEIQDLGHHIDFDSIAKRQNEIKEIEANIHAIKSNIAVHNSEIKFVNEKISNINIKTQSDFSLEVLNKRLLENENALNNQRDLNKFIEQMKEEKDNLTLQIHNKQLRLNKNESELKLCRDLITEFETLSKYNNITNFEVDYKKYVQDVNQHQELSKEIEDKLMQLSQRKLIEQNNLNHYENQLETYNNDLELNEQSIEMEMSRLNLTDDNDIDEIIAWRGEQEELEQKRDTYKKRYHEFEMEIARLESLTKDKELLDSDKLKDEYELKKER
;
A
#
# COMPACT_ATOMS: atom_id res chain seq x y z
N MET A 1 59.27 62.07 -91.09
CA MET A 1 60.04 62.40 -89.88
C MET A 1 59.14 62.59 -88.65
N LEU A 2 58.23 63.57 -88.60
CA LEU A 2 57.36 63.77 -87.42
C LEU A 2 56.45 62.56 -87.10
N GLN A 3 55.83 61.95 -88.11
CA GLN A 3 55.04 60.71 -87.93
C GLN A 3 55.90 59.49 -87.58
N ASP A 4 57.19 59.51 -87.95
CA ASP A 4 58.11 58.38 -87.80
C ASP A 4 58.67 58.27 -86.38
N ILE A 5 58.80 59.38 -85.66
CA ILE A 5 59.31 59.44 -84.28
C ILE A 5 58.19 59.16 -83.25
N THR A 6 56.93 59.45 -83.59
CA THR A 6 55.78 59.24 -82.70
C THR A 6 55.64 57.79 -82.21
N ASN A 7 55.97 56.80 -83.04
CA ASN A 7 55.92 55.39 -82.64
C ASN A 7 56.97 55.07 -81.57
N LEU A 8 58.21 55.55 -81.74
CA LEU A 8 59.28 55.37 -80.76
C LEU A 8 58.89 56.00 -79.42
N LEU A 9 58.34 57.22 -79.44
CA LEU A 9 57.88 57.91 -78.23
C LEU A 9 56.72 57.18 -77.54
N ASN A 10 55.78 56.62 -78.29
CA ASN A 10 54.69 55.81 -77.73
C ASN A 10 55.23 54.54 -77.06
N TYR A 11 56.23 53.87 -77.65
CA TYR A 11 56.86 52.71 -77.02
C TYR A 11 57.62 53.09 -75.75
N ILE A 12 58.28 54.25 -75.71
CA ILE A 12 58.95 54.76 -74.50
C ILE A 12 57.93 55.09 -73.39
N GLU A 13 56.84 55.79 -73.71
CA GLU A 13 55.77 56.05 -72.72
C GLU A 13 55.13 54.74 -72.23
N ASN A 14 54.99 53.75 -73.12
CA ASN A 14 54.50 52.43 -72.75
C ASN A 14 55.48 51.67 -71.85
N ARG A 15 56.80 51.83 -72.03
CA ARG A 15 57.85 51.27 -71.16
C ARG A 15 57.63 51.72 -69.71
N GLU A 16 57.50 53.03 -69.48
CA GLU A 16 57.28 53.58 -68.12
C GLU A 16 55.98 53.05 -67.48
N LYS A 17 54.91 52.88 -68.28
CA LYS A 17 53.64 52.31 -67.83
C LYS A 17 53.79 50.83 -67.44
N ILE A 18 54.54 50.04 -68.22
CA ILE A 18 54.81 48.64 -67.93
C ILE A 18 55.70 48.51 -66.69
N GLU A 19 56.75 49.31 -66.56
CA GLU A 19 57.63 49.35 -65.38
C GLU A 19 56.86 49.70 -64.10
N THR A 20 55.92 50.65 -64.18
CA THR A 20 55.04 50.99 -63.05
C THR A 20 54.15 49.81 -62.65
N LYS A 21 53.60 49.07 -63.63
CA LYS A 21 52.81 47.86 -63.37
C LYS A 21 53.68 46.77 -62.73
N ILE A 22 54.89 46.55 -63.22
CA ILE A 22 55.88 45.63 -62.63
C ILE A 22 56.18 45.98 -61.17
N ALA A 23 56.44 47.26 -60.88
CA ALA A 23 56.72 47.72 -59.53
C ALA A 23 55.52 47.48 -58.58
N ASN A 24 54.30 47.72 -59.05
CA ASN A 24 53.08 47.43 -58.29
C ASN A 24 52.88 45.93 -58.06
N SER A 25 53.05 45.08 -59.08
CA SER A 25 52.96 43.62 -58.93
C SER A 25 54.00 43.09 -57.93
N LYS A 26 55.25 43.57 -57.99
CA LYS A 26 56.30 43.21 -57.00
C LYS A 26 55.89 43.61 -55.57
N LYS A 27 55.28 44.78 -55.40
CA LYS A 27 54.78 45.25 -54.09
C LYS A 27 53.66 44.37 -53.57
N ASP A 28 52.72 43.97 -54.42
CA ASP A 28 51.58 43.14 -54.03
C ASP A 28 51.98 41.68 -53.78
N ILE A 29 52.96 41.14 -54.51
CA ILE A 29 53.64 39.88 -54.20
C ILE A 29 54.25 39.94 -52.79
N SER A 30 55.04 40.98 -52.49
CA SER A 30 55.68 41.15 -51.17
C SER A 30 54.66 41.22 -50.02
N LYS A 31 53.59 42.00 -50.19
CA LYS A 31 52.50 42.07 -49.20
C LYS A 31 51.80 40.72 -49.01
N THR A 32 51.49 40.02 -50.09
CA THR A 32 50.79 38.73 -50.06
C THR A 32 51.66 37.67 -49.38
N ASN A 33 52.96 37.64 -49.69
CA ASN A 33 53.92 36.79 -49.01
C ASN A 33 53.97 37.04 -47.50
N ASN A 34 53.99 38.31 -47.07
CA ASN A 34 53.94 38.64 -45.65
C ASN A 34 52.64 38.16 -44.97
N LYS A 35 51.49 38.27 -45.64
CA LYS A 35 50.22 37.72 -45.11
C LYS A 35 50.27 36.21 -44.97
N ILE A 36 50.81 35.49 -45.96
CA ILE A 36 50.97 34.03 -45.92
C ILE A 36 51.86 33.63 -44.74
N LEU A 37 52.98 34.34 -44.53
CA LEU A 37 53.88 34.10 -43.40
C LEU A 37 53.19 34.32 -42.04
N ASN A 38 52.36 35.36 -41.92
CA ASN A 38 51.58 35.61 -40.70
C ASN A 38 50.56 34.49 -40.46
N LEU A 39 49.82 34.07 -41.49
CA LEU A 39 48.88 32.95 -41.39
C LEU A 39 49.57 31.64 -40.99
N ASP A 40 50.80 31.40 -41.47
CA ASP A 40 51.60 30.25 -41.06
C ASP A 40 52.08 30.34 -39.60
N CYS A 41 52.39 31.55 -39.12
CA CYS A 41 52.71 31.79 -37.72
C CYS A 41 51.49 31.50 -36.82
N ASP A 42 50.33 32.04 -37.18
CA ASP A 42 49.07 31.82 -36.45
C ASP A 42 48.71 30.33 -36.43
N LYS A 43 48.82 29.64 -37.57
CA LYS A 43 48.57 28.21 -37.66
C LYS A 43 49.46 27.41 -36.71
N ARG A 44 50.76 27.73 -36.65
CA ARG A 44 51.69 27.06 -35.71
C ARG A 44 51.32 27.28 -34.24
N ASN A 45 50.75 28.44 -33.91
CA ASN A 45 50.30 28.71 -32.54
C ASN A 45 49.07 27.86 -32.20
N ILE A 46 48.08 27.81 -33.10
CA ILE A 46 46.89 26.95 -32.91
C ILE A 46 47.26 25.46 -32.91
N ASP A 47 48.22 25.02 -33.73
CA ASP A 47 48.73 23.64 -33.70
C ASP A 47 49.38 23.29 -32.35
N LYS A 48 50.01 24.26 -31.66
CA LYS A 48 50.52 24.05 -30.29
C LYS A 48 49.38 23.91 -29.28
N GLU A 49 48.35 24.74 -29.37
CA GLU A 49 47.15 24.62 -28.53
C GLU A 49 46.48 23.25 -28.73
N LYS A 50 46.38 22.78 -29.98
CA LYS A 50 45.87 21.45 -30.31
C LYS A 50 46.67 20.34 -29.64
N LYS A 51 48.01 20.40 -29.71
CA LYS A 51 48.87 19.40 -29.05
C LYS A 51 48.68 19.38 -27.53
N MET A 52 48.60 20.56 -26.90
CA MET A 52 48.34 20.67 -25.45
C MET A 52 46.97 20.09 -25.08
N LEU A 53 45.97 20.23 -25.96
CA LEU A 53 44.65 19.63 -25.78
C LEU A 53 44.69 18.10 -25.94
N GLU A 54 45.45 17.60 -26.93
CA GLU A 54 45.67 16.16 -27.19
C GLU A 54 46.47 15.47 -26.08
N GLU A 55 47.40 16.17 -25.41
CA GLU A 55 48.13 15.66 -24.24
C GLU A 55 47.19 15.28 -23.07
N ASN A 56 46.01 15.88 -23.00
CA ASN A 56 44.98 15.53 -22.02
C ASN A 56 44.03 14.41 -22.52
N GLY A 57 44.26 13.85 -23.70
CA GLY A 57 43.38 12.88 -24.36
C GLY A 57 43.12 11.63 -23.52
N ASP A 58 44.18 10.98 -23.02
CA ASP A 58 44.06 9.76 -22.20
C ASP A 58 43.23 10.00 -20.92
N LEU A 59 43.39 11.18 -20.29
CA LEU A 59 42.62 11.56 -19.10
C LEU A 59 41.14 11.73 -19.44
N ILE A 60 40.84 12.39 -20.57
CA ILE A 60 39.47 12.59 -21.05
C ILE A 60 38.83 11.26 -21.44
N GLU A 61 39.56 10.36 -22.10
CA GLU A 61 39.07 9.03 -22.45
C GLU A 61 38.78 8.19 -21.20
N SER A 62 39.62 8.27 -20.17
CA SER A 62 39.33 7.66 -18.87
C SER A 62 38.06 8.21 -18.23
N LYS A 63 37.81 9.53 -18.33
CA LYS A 63 36.57 10.15 -17.82
C LYS A 63 35.35 9.70 -18.62
N ILE A 64 35.44 9.63 -19.94
CA ILE A 64 34.38 9.10 -20.82
C ILE A 64 34.05 7.65 -20.43
N SER A 65 35.07 6.80 -20.29
CA SER A 65 34.88 5.40 -19.88
C SER A 65 34.20 5.28 -18.52
N PHE A 66 34.56 6.14 -17.56
CA PHE A 66 33.89 6.20 -16.26
C PHE A 66 32.42 6.58 -16.41
N ILE A 67 32.12 7.69 -17.10
CA ILE A 67 30.76 8.18 -17.33
C ILE A 67 29.90 7.08 -17.94
N ASP A 68 30.38 6.41 -18.99
CA ASP A 68 29.63 5.36 -19.68
C ASP A 68 29.34 4.16 -18.78
N LYS A 69 30.34 3.70 -18.01
CA LYS A 69 30.19 2.58 -17.07
C LYS A 69 29.21 2.89 -15.94
N THR A 70 29.18 4.13 -15.45
CA THR A 70 28.38 4.51 -14.28
C THR A 70 27.10 5.27 -14.64
N ARG A 71 26.78 5.43 -15.93
CA ARG A 71 25.62 6.20 -16.40
C ARG A 71 24.30 5.70 -15.81
N VAL A 72 24.13 4.38 -15.73
CA VAL A 72 22.92 3.77 -15.15
C VAL A 72 22.81 4.09 -13.66
N LEU A 73 23.93 4.07 -12.93
CA LEU A 73 23.96 4.44 -11.51
C LEU A 73 23.50 5.89 -11.29
N PHE A 74 23.97 6.81 -12.13
CA PHE A 74 23.63 8.22 -12.04
C PHE A 74 22.16 8.48 -12.41
N ASN A 75 21.64 7.80 -13.43
CA ASN A 75 20.22 7.92 -13.81
C ASN A 75 19.29 7.43 -12.68
N ASP A 76 19.67 6.36 -12.00
CA ASP A 76 18.89 5.76 -10.90
C ASP A 76 19.41 6.16 -9.51
N ILE A 77 20.06 7.32 -9.37
CA ILE A 77 20.79 7.67 -8.14
C ILE A 77 19.92 7.65 -6.89
N ASN A 78 18.65 8.06 -7.01
CA ASN A 78 17.68 8.03 -5.92
C ASN A 78 17.46 6.60 -5.38
N LYS A 79 17.45 5.59 -6.25
CA LYS A 79 17.27 4.17 -5.86
C LYS A 79 18.40 3.72 -4.93
N TYR A 80 19.63 4.07 -5.27
CA TYR A 80 20.79 3.78 -4.43
C TYR A 80 20.76 4.59 -3.13
N GLN A 81 20.41 5.89 -3.18
CA GLN A 81 20.28 6.72 -1.98
C GLN A 81 19.28 6.16 -0.98
N GLN A 82 18.10 5.75 -1.47
CA GLN A 82 17.09 5.11 -0.63
C GLN A 82 17.58 3.79 -0.03
N SER A 83 18.41 3.02 -0.74
CA SER A 83 18.98 1.78 -0.22
C SER A 83 19.91 2.04 0.97
N TYR A 84 20.78 3.05 0.88
CA TYR A 84 21.64 3.47 1.99
C TYR A 84 20.85 4.01 3.19
N LEU A 85 19.79 4.77 2.96
CA LEU A 85 18.93 5.29 4.04
C LEU A 85 18.13 4.18 4.73
N ASN A 86 17.67 3.19 3.97
CA ASN A 86 16.78 2.15 4.49
C ASN A 86 17.52 0.98 5.15
N ILE A 87 18.79 0.74 4.86
CA ILE A 87 19.45 -0.50 5.31
C ILE A 87 19.48 -0.67 6.83
N GLU A 88 19.81 0.38 7.59
CA GLU A 88 19.85 0.31 9.06
C GLU A 88 18.43 0.29 9.67
N ARG A 89 17.48 1.00 9.04
CA ARG A 89 16.07 0.95 9.44
C ARG A 89 15.53 -0.47 9.29
N LEU A 90 15.71 -1.07 8.12
CA LEU A 90 15.25 -2.44 7.84
C LEU A 90 15.94 -3.45 8.74
N ARG A 91 17.24 -3.29 9.04
CA ARG A 91 17.96 -4.15 9.99
C ARG A 91 17.31 -4.10 11.38
N THR A 92 17.07 -2.90 11.90
CA THR A 92 16.45 -2.69 13.22
C THR A 92 15.03 -3.26 13.26
N GLU A 93 14.24 -3.01 12.21
CA GLU A 93 12.88 -3.58 12.07
C GLU A 93 12.91 -5.12 12.02
N GLY A 94 13.89 -5.71 11.33
CA GLY A 94 14.07 -7.16 11.24
C GLY A 94 14.43 -7.79 12.58
N GLU A 95 15.32 -7.16 13.35
CA GLU A 95 15.67 -7.61 14.72
C GLU A 95 14.45 -7.58 15.64
N GLN A 96 13.70 -6.47 15.64
CA GLN A 96 12.45 -6.35 16.43
C GLN A 96 11.41 -7.41 16.04
N LEU A 97 11.20 -7.63 14.74
CA LEU A 97 10.28 -8.66 14.27
C LEU A 97 10.73 -10.08 14.68
N GLY A 98 12.05 -10.33 14.69
CA GLY A 98 12.62 -11.59 15.14
C GLY A 98 12.40 -11.83 16.65
N ASP A 99 12.60 -10.81 17.47
CA ASP A 99 12.37 -10.89 18.92
C ASP A 99 10.88 -11.12 19.24
N GLU A 100 9.98 -10.35 18.61
CA GLU A 100 8.54 -10.51 18.78
C GLU A 100 8.05 -11.89 18.31
N LEU A 101 8.61 -12.42 17.22
CA LEU A 101 8.31 -13.76 16.73
C LEU A 101 8.75 -14.83 17.74
N ASN A 102 9.95 -14.71 18.32
CA ASN A 102 10.44 -15.63 19.33
C ASN A 102 9.56 -15.62 20.59
N ASP A 103 9.08 -14.46 21.01
CA ASP A 103 8.17 -14.35 22.16
C ASP A 103 6.82 -15.01 21.88
N LEU A 104 6.28 -14.86 20.66
CA LEU A 104 5.06 -15.57 20.25
C LEU A 104 5.26 -17.09 20.20
N ILE A 105 6.40 -17.56 19.70
CA ILE A 105 6.72 -19.00 19.66
C ILE A 105 6.80 -19.57 21.08
N LYS A 106 7.47 -18.89 22.03
CA LYS A 106 7.49 -19.31 23.44
C LYS A 106 6.09 -19.31 24.05
N GLY A 107 5.25 -18.33 23.69
CA GLY A 107 3.84 -18.30 24.09
C GLY A 107 3.08 -19.53 23.59
N LEU A 108 3.30 -19.91 22.33
CA LEU A 108 2.70 -21.10 21.73
C LEU A 108 3.15 -22.38 22.44
N GLU A 109 4.46 -22.53 22.70
CA GLU A 109 5.01 -23.66 23.48
C GLU A 109 4.37 -23.75 24.86
N THR A 110 4.18 -22.62 25.55
CA THR A 110 3.52 -22.57 26.87
C THR A 110 2.07 -23.03 26.82
N VAL A 111 1.32 -22.65 25.79
CA VAL A 111 -0.07 -23.09 25.58
C VAL A 111 -0.12 -24.58 25.25
N GLU A 112 0.78 -25.06 24.38
CA GLU A 112 0.86 -26.49 24.02
C GLU A 112 1.23 -27.36 25.23
N ASP A 113 2.17 -26.93 26.07
CA ASP A 113 2.53 -27.60 27.32
C ASP A 113 1.36 -27.61 28.32
N SER A 114 0.57 -26.52 28.38
CA SER A 114 -0.58 -26.40 29.28
C SER A 114 -1.75 -27.31 28.87
N ILE A 115 -1.99 -27.48 27.56
CA ILE A 115 -2.98 -28.44 27.05
C ILE A 115 -2.46 -29.87 27.21
N GLY A 116 -1.17 -30.09 26.95
CA GLY A 116 -0.57 -31.42 26.87
C GLY A 116 -1.27 -32.29 25.82
N ASN A 117 -1.60 -33.53 26.20
CA ASN A 117 -2.36 -34.46 25.36
C ASN A 117 -3.86 -34.45 25.66
N ASN A 118 -4.36 -33.50 26.44
CA ASN A 118 -5.76 -33.48 26.84
C ASN A 118 -6.65 -33.06 25.67
N GLN A 119 -7.79 -33.75 25.53
CA GLN A 119 -8.82 -33.43 24.55
C GLN A 119 -10.17 -33.27 25.24
N SER A 120 -11.02 -32.43 24.66
CA SER A 120 -12.39 -32.26 25.11
C SER A 120 -13.13 -33.59 25.00
N ASP A 121 -13.61 -34.12 26.12
CA ASP A 121 -14.34 -35.39 26.16
C ASP A 121 -15.82 -35.11 26.47
N TYR A 122 -16.60 -34.98 25.39
CA TYR A 122 -18.06 -34.78 25.48
C TYR A 122 -18.81 -36.10 25.69
N GLU A 123 -18.21 -37.23 25.32
CA GLU A 123 -18.81 -38.55 25.54
C GLU A 123 -18.87 -38.85 27.04
N LYS A 124 -17.80 -38.53 27.78
CA LYS A 124 -17.76 -38.65 29.24
C LYS A 124 -18.85 -37.83 29.92
N ILE A 125 -19.15 -36.64 29.40
CA ILE A 125 -20.26 -35.81 29.90
C ILE A 125 -21.60 -36.54 29.70
N ILE A 126 -21.83 -37.16 28.55
CA ILE A 126 -23.05 -37.92 28.26
C ILE A 126 -23.15 -39.13 29.20
N GLU A 127 -22.08 -39.90 29.35
CA GLU A 127 -22.01 -41.05 30.25
C GLU A 127 -22.34 -40.68 31.70
N LEU A 128 -21.75 -39.59 32.21
CA LEU A 128 -21.97 -39.11 33.57
C LEU A 128 -23.41 -38.63 33.78
N ASN A 129 -23.99 -37.90 32.82
CA ASN A 129 -25.40 -37.49 32.88
C ASN A 129 -26.36 -38.68 32.89
N ASN A 130 -26.10 -39.69 32.06
CA ASN A 130 -26.89 -40.92 32.05
C ASN A 130 -26.78 -41.66 33.38
N THR A 131 -25.56 -41.76 33.93
CA THR A 131 -25.31 -42.38 35.24
C THR A 131 -26.03 -41.66 36.37
N ILE A 132 -25.95 -40.32 36.41
CA ILE A 132 -26.68 -39.47 37.36
C ILE A 132 -28.19 -39.68 37.25
N THR A 133 -28.72 -39.72 36.03
CA THR A 133 -30.16 -39.95 35.78
C THR A 133 -30.60 -41.31 36.31
N ASN A 134 -29.81 -42.36 36.07
CA ASN A 134 -30.09 -43.71 36.56
C ASN A 134 -30.07 -43.77 38.10
N ILE A 135 -29.05 -43.20 38.75
CA ILE A 135 -28.96 -43.14 40.21
C ILE A 135 -30.15 -42.38 40.80
N ASN A 136 -30.56 -41.26 40.20
CA ASN A 136 -31.73 -40.51 40.64
C ASN A 136 -33.02 -41.34 40.54
N ASN A 137 -33.19 -42.11 39.47
CA ASN A 137 -34.33 -43.02 39.32
C ASN A 137 -34.32 -44.11 40.41
N GLU A 138 -33.17 -44.70 40.72
CA GLU A 138 -33.03 -45.69 41.80
C GLU A 138 -33.36 -45.09 43.18
N ILE A 139 -32.85 -43.89 43.47
CA ILE A 139 -33.17 -43.15 44.71
C ILE A 139 -34.68 -42.90 44.82
N ASN A 140 -35.33 -42.49 43.73
CA ASN A 140 -36.76 -42.25 43.72
C ASN A 140 -37.56 -43.53 43.99
N ILE A 141 -37.17 -44.66 43.38
CA ILE A 141 -37.80 -45.96 43.63
C ILE A 141 -37.65 -46.38 45.10
N ILE A 142 -36.47 -46.21 45.70
CA ILE A 142 -36.25 -46.53 47.13
C ILE A 142 -37.15 -45.66 48.02
N LYS A 143 -37.20 -44.35 47.79
CA LYS A 143 -38.04 -43.42 48.56
C LYS A 143 -39.54 -43.73 48.41
N GLU A 144 -39.99 -44.10 47.21
CA GLU A 144 -41.37 -44.56 46.97
C GLU A 144 -41.66 -45.85 47.74
N ASN A 145 -40.74 -46.82 47.69
CA ASN A 145 -40.86 -48.07 48.43
C ASN A 145 -40.86 -47.87 49.95
N GLU A 146 -40.03 -46.97 50.49
CA GLU A 146 -40.02 -46.63 51.92
C GLU A 146 -41.37 -46.05 52.37
N LYS A 147 -41.95 -45.15 51.57
CA LYS A 147 -43.31 -44.61 51.83
C LYS A 147 -44.37 -45.70 51.77
N ALA A 148 -44.32 -46.56 50.74
CA ALA A 148 -45.25 -47.67 50.57
C ALA A 148 -45.16 -48.69 51.72
N LYS A 149 -43.95 -49.00 52.20
CA LYS A 149 -43.73 -49.86 53.37
C LYS A 149 -44.31 -49.24 54.64
N ALA A 150 -44.06 -47.96 54.89
CA ALA A 150 -44.61 -47.28 56.07
C ALA A 150 -46.15 -47.24 56.04
N GLU A 151 -46.76 -47.06 54.87
CA GLU A 151 -48.21 -47.15 54.70
C GLU A 151 -48.74 -48.58 54.93
N LEU A 152 -48.04 -49.58 54.42
CA LEU A 152 -48.37 -51.00 54.63
C LEU A 152 -48.32 -51.37 56.12
N ASP A 153 -47.25 -50.99 56.83
CA ASP A 153 -47.10 -51.26 58.27
C ASP A 153 -48.24 -50.63 59.08
N LYS A 154 -48.66 -49.41 58.71
CA LYS A 154 -49.81 -48.74 59.33
C LYS A 154 -51.13 -49.49 59.10
N LEU A 155 -51.36 -49.98 57.87
CA LEU A 155 -52.55 -50.76 57.53
C LEU A 155 -52.56 -52.12 58.23
N LEU A 156 -51.42 -52.79 58.34
CA LEU A 156 -51.27 -54.05 59.08
C LEU A 156 -51.55 -53.85 60.58
N GLY A 157 -51.04 -52.77 61.17
CA GLY A 157 -51.35 -52.42 62.56
C GLY A 157 -52.86 -52.19 62.79
N SER A 158 -53.50 -51.42 61.90
CA SER A 158 -54.94 -51.17 61.96
C SER A 158 -55.77 -52.45 61.77
N LYS A 159 -55.36 -53.34 60.87
CA LYS A 159 -56.00 -54.65 60.70
C LYS A 159 -55.92 -55.49 61.98
N GLN A 160 -54.76 -55.55 62.60
CA GLN A 160 -54.56 -56.31 63.83
C GLN A 160 -55.42 -55.78 64.99
N GLU A 161 -55.59 -54.46 65.08
CA GLU A 161 -56.47 -53.82 66.07
C GLU A 161 -57.93 -54.21 65.85
N LEU A 162 -58.42 -54.17 64.60
CA LEU A 162 -59.77 -54.61 64.25
C LEU A 162 -59.99 -56.11 64.52
N GLU A 163 -59.01 -56.96 64.21
CA GLU A 163 -59.07 -58.40 64.53
C GLU A 163 -59.15 -58.65 66.03
N ASN A 164 -58.43 -57.88 66.85
CA ASN A 164 -58.52 -57.95 68.31
C ASN A 164 -59.90 -57.54 68.82
N GLN A 165 -60.46 -56.43 68.29
CA GLN A 165 -61.82 -55.97 68.64
C GLN A 165 -62.88 -57.02 68.30
N ILE A 166 -62.80 -57.63 67.10
CA ILE A 166 -63.69 -58.74 66.72
C ILE A 166 -63.56 -59.92 67.69
N ASN A 167 -62.34 -60.29 68.08
CA ASN A 167 -62.11 -61.39 69.01
C ASN A 167 -62.70 -61.12 70.40
N GLU A 168 -62.53 -59.90 70.92
CA GLU A 168 -63.15 -59.44 72.18
C GLU A 168 -64.68 -59.48 72.10
N GLU A 169 -65.25 -58.87 71.07
CA GLU A 169 -66.69 -58.84 70.84
C GLU A 169 -67.28 -60.24 70.65
N THR A 170 -66.56 -61.15 69.97
CA THR A 170 -66.96 -62.55 69.80
C THR A 170 -66.98 -63.29 71.14
N SER A 171 -66.02 -63.01 72.03
CA SER A 171 -65.99 -63.55 73.40
C SER A 171 -67.17 -63.06 74.23
N ILE A 172 -67.49 -61.76 74.15
CA ILE A 172 -68.65 -61.16 74.82
C ILE A 172 -69.95 -61.77 74.27
N LEU A 173 -70.05 -61.90 72.94
CA LEU A 173 -71.21 -62.49 72.27
C LEU A 173 -71.48 -63.91 72.76
N LYS A 174 -70.45 -64.76 72.79
CA LYS A 174 -70.55 -66.15 73.27
C LYS A 174 -71.03 -66.21 74.72
N ASN A 175 -70.56 -65.31 75.57
CA ASN A 175 -71.01 -65.22 76.96
C ASN A 175 -72.49 -64.80 77.08
N LEU A 176 -72.96 -63.88 76.24
CA LEU A 176 -74.36 -63.47 76.20
C LEU A 176 -75.27 -64.55 75.64
N GLU A 177 -74.84 -65.28 74.59
CA GLU A 177 -75.58 -66.42 74.04
C GLU A 177 -75.71 -67.56 75.07
N ILE A 178 -74.64 -67.87 75.82
CA ILE A 178 -74.71 -68.81 76.96
C ILE A 178 -75.66 -68.33 78.06
N LYS A 179 -75.70 -67.02 78.36
CA LYS A 179 -76.65 -66.46 79.32
C LYS A 179 -78.09 -66.59 78.82
N LEU A 180 -78.33 -66.36 77.54
CA LEU A 180 -79.65 -66.45 76.92
C LEU A 180 -80.18 -67.90 76.93
N ASP A 181 -79.34 -68.89 76.62
CA ASP A 181 -79.68 -70.32 76.61
C ASP A 181 -80.12 -70.87 77.98
N ARG A 182 -79.75 -70.21 79.09
CA ARG A 182 -80.18 -70.60 80.44
C ARG A 182 -81.64 -70.26 80.75
N TYR A 183 -82.30 -69.44 79.93
CA TYR A 183 -83.70 -69.10 80.12
C TYR A 183 -84.60 -70.09 79.36
N ASP A 184 -85.48 -70.80 80.09
CA ASP A 184 -86.51 -71.65 79.50
C ASP A 184 -87.63 -70.79 78.89
N LYS A 185 -87.48 -70.44 77.60
CA LYS A 185 -88.40 -69.60 76.84
C LYS A 185 -89.81 -70.21 76.71
N THR A 186 -89.97 -71.52 76.90
CA THR A 186 -91.26 -72.21 76.71
C THR A 186 -92.29 -71.95 77.81
N LYS A 187 -91.87 -71.39 78.95
CA LYS A 187 -92.73 -71.10 80.11
C LYS A 187 -93.10 -69.63 80.30
N LEU A 188 -92.63 -68.74 79.43
CA LEU A 188 -92.66 -67.28 79.64
C LEU A 188 -93.68 -66.53 78.77
N ASP A 189 -94.49 -67.22 77.97
CA ASP A 189 -95.57 -66.60 77.20
C ASP A 189 -96.82 -66.43 78.08
N LEU A 190 -97.08 -65.17 78.46
CA LEU A 190 -98.08 -64.78 79.46
C LEU A 190 -99.25 -63.99 78.90
N ASN A 191 -99.18 -63.50 77.66
CA ASN A 191 -100.18 -62.56 77.15
C ASN A 191 -101.59 -63.16 77.15
N ASP A 192 -101.74 -64.44 76.83
CA ASP A 192 -103.03 -65.14 76.91
C ASP A 192 -103.31 -65.72 78.31
N LYS A 193 -102.27 -66.02 79.10
CA LYS A 193 -102.43 -66.74 80.37
C LYS A 193 -102.87 -65.83 81.52
N GLU A 194 -102.45 -64.57 81.52
CA GLU A 194 -102.82 -63.60 82.56
C GLU A 194 -104.27 -63.12 82.41
N SER A 195 -104.73 -62.96 81.16
CA SER A 195 -106.14 -62.67 80.83
C SER A 195 -107.06 -63.83 81.21
N PHE A 196 -106.69 -65.07 80.86
CA PHE A 196 -107.47 -66.28 81.16
C PHE A 196 -107.63 -66.56 82.66
N ILE A 197 -106.57 -66.33 83.46
CA ILE A 197 -106.62 -66.48 84.92
C ILE A 197 -107.46 -65.39 85.57
N SER A 198 -107.42 -64.16 85.04
CA SER A 198 -108.30 -63.07 85.51
C SER A 198 -109.78 -63.37 85.25
N GLU A 199 -110.10 -63.97 84.10
CA GLU A 199 -111.46 -64.44 83.77
C GLU A 199 -111.96 -65.52 84.75
N ILE A 200 -111.15 -66.55 85.03
CA ILE A 200 -111.51 -67.59 86.01
C ILE A 200 -111.74 -67.00 87.40
N LYS A 201 -110.89 -66.06 87.85
CA LYS A 201 -111.05 -65.39 89.16
C LYS A 201 -112.33 -64.56 89.26
N SER A 202 -112.88 -64.10 88.13
CA SER A 202 -114.13 -63.34 88.10
C SER A 202 -115.39 -64.20 88.12
N ALA A 203 -115.28 -65.49 87.77
CA ALA A 203 -116.41 -66.40 87.58
C ALA A 203 -116.77 -67.26 88.80
N VAL A 204 -115.95 -67.25 89.87
CA VAL A 204 -116.12 -68.14 91.03
C VAL A 204 -115.79 -67.40 92.33
N ASN A 205 -116.65 -67.52 93.34
CA ASN A 205 -116.47 -66.84 94.62
C ASN A 205 -116.04 -67.82 95.73
N ILE A 206 -115.33 -67.31 96.73
CA ILE A 206 -114.89 -68.08 97.90
C ILE A 206 -116.13 -68.57 98.67
N GLY A 207 -116.26 -69.88 98.87
CA GLY A 207 -117.45 -70.55 99.42
C GLY A 207 -118.31 -71.32 98.41
N ASP A 208 -118.07 -71.18 97.09
CA ASP A 208 -118.73 -72.02 96.09
C ASP A 208 -118.11 -73.43 96.06
N GLN A 209 -118.93 -74.46 95.80
CA GLN A 209 -118.45 -75.81 95.51
C GLN A 209 -117.78 -75.83 94.14
N CYS A 210 -116.52 -76.28 94.09
CA CYS A 210 -115.78 -76.38 92.85
C CYS A 210 -116.50 -77.34 91.86
N PRO A 211 -116.89 -76.87 90.66
CA PRO A 211 -117.67 -77.66 89.72
C PRO A 211 -116.89 -78.82 89.07
N ILE A 212 -115.58 -78.91 89.29
CA ILE A 212 -114.74 -80.01 88.77
C ILE A 212 -114.45 -81.07 89.85
N CYS A 213 -114.25 -80.68 91.11
CA CYS A 213 -113.83 -81.61 92.17
C CYS A 213 -114.74 -81.66 93.42
N GLY A 214 -115.83 -80.88 93.45
CA GLY A 214 -116.89 -80.96 94.46
C GLY A 214 -116.56 -80.42 95.86
N ASN A 215 -115.32 -79.96 96.10
CA ASN A 215 -114.91 -79.35 97.37
C ASN A 215 -115.13 -77.83 97.36
N GLU A 216 -115.44 -77.28 98.53
CA GLU A 216 -115.65 -75.85 98.74
C GLU A 216 -114.34 -75.07 98.50
N ILE A 217 -114.40 -74.05 97.65
CA ILE A 217 -113.23 -73.28 97.24
C ILE A 217 -112.82 -72.36 98.39
N GLN A 218 -111.65 -72.62 98.97
CA GLN A 218 -111.14 -71.87 100.13
C GLN A 218 -110.09 -70.79 99.79
N ASP A 219 -109.47 -70.84 98.61
CA ASP A 219 -108.55 -69.80 98.12
C ASP A 219 -108.41 -69.90 96.58
N LEU A 220 -108.30 -68.75 95.89
CA LEU A 220 -108.24 -68.64 94.42
C LEU A 220 -106.96 -67.96 93.90
N GLY A 221 -105.89 -67.81 94.70
CA GLY A 221 -104.61 -67.47 94.09
C GLY A 221 -103.43 -67.24 95.02
N HIS A 222 -102.44 -68.13 94.92
CA HIS A 222 -101.11 -67.92 95.52
C HIS A 222 -99.92 -68.51 94.74
N HIS A 223 -100.09 -68.90 93.46
CA HIS A 223 -99.10 -69.77 92.80
C HIS A 223 -98.51 -69.28 91.47
N ILE A 224 -98.71 -68.02 91.05
CA ILE A 224 -98.04 -67.45 89.86
C ILE A 224 -97.58 -66.00 90.14
N ASP A 225 -96.26 -65.78 90.05
CA ASP A 225 -95.57 -64.49 90.26
C ASP A 225 -95.26 -63.84 88.89
N PHE A 226 -96.14 -62.94 88.47
CA PHE A 226 -96.06 -62.24 87.19
C PHE A 226 -94.92 -61.22 87.14
N ASP A 227 -94.56 -60.59 88.27
CA ASP A 227 -93.45 -59.62 88.36
C ASP A 227 -92.09 -60.29 88.12
N SER A 228 -91.88 -61.48 88.70
CA SER A 228 -90.66 -62.26 88.42
C SER A 228 -90.56 -62.68 86.94
N ILE A 229 -91.68 -62.88 86.25
CA ILE A 229 -91.68 -63.27 84.84
C ILE A 229 -91.45 -62.05 83.93
N ALA A 230 -92.09 -60.91 84.20
CA ALA A 230 -91.87 -59.67 83.47
C ALA A 230 -90.41 -59.18 83.57
N LYS A 231 -89.80 -59.31 84.76
CA LYS A 231 -88.38 -59.02 84.97
C LYS A 231 -87.47 -59.91 84.12
N ARG A 232 -87.75 -61.22 84.05
CA ARG A 232 -87.02 -62.15 83.18
C ARG A 232 -87.21 -61.85 81.70
N GLN A 233 -88.40 -61.45 81.26
CA GLN A 233 -88.63 -61.02 79.87
C GLN A 233 -87.84 -59.76 79.52
N ASN A 234 -87.75 -58.78 80.43
CA ASN A 234 -86.94 -57.58 80.20
C ASN A 234 -85.44 -57.90 80.17
N GLU A 235 -84.95 -58.76 81.07
CA GLU A 235 -83.57 -59.25 81.03
C GLU A 235 -83.25 -59.97 79.71
N ILE A 236 -84.17 -60.82 79.21
CA ILE A 236 -84.02 -61.48 77.91
C ILE A 236 -83.97 -60.45 76.77
N LYS A 237 -84.87 -59.46 76.75
CA LYS A 237 -84.88 -58.40 75.73
C LYS A 237 -83.59 -57.58 75.75
N GLU A 238 -83.03 -57.29 76.92
CA GLU A 238 -81.77 -56.57 77.07
C GLU A 238 -80.59 -57.41 76.57
N ILE A 239 -80.55 -58.71 76.89
CA ILE A 239 -79.54 -59.64 76.36
C ILE A 239 -79.65 -59.76 74.83
N GLU A 240 -80.86 -59.85 74.29
CA GLU A 240 -81.11 -59.92 72.83
C GLU A 240 -80.72 -58.63 72.11
N ALA A 241 -81.01 -57.46 72.69
CA ALA A 241 -80.56 -56.16 72.17
C ALA A 241 -79.03 -56.05 72.17
N ASN A 242 -78.37 -56.48 73.25
CA ASN A 242 -76.91 -56.49 73.34
C ASN A 242 -76.27 -57.47 72.35
N ILE A 243 -76.86 -58.66 72.15
CA ILE A 243 -76.44 -59.62 71.13
C ILE A 243 -76.54 -59.00 69.73
N HIS A 244 -77.63 -58.30 69.43
CA HIS A 244 -77.79 -57.63 68.14
C HIS A 244 -76.78 -56.49 67.96
N ALA A 245 -76.54 -55.68 68.99
CA ALA A 245 -75.55 -54.60 68.94
C ALA A 245 -74.14 -55.14 68.68
N ILE A 246 -73.73 -56.19 69.41
CA ILE A 246 -72.41 -56.81 69.23
C ILE A 246 -72.28 -57.48 67.85
N LYS A 247 -73.33 -58.16 67.36
CA LYS A 247 -73.34 -58.71 65.98
C LYS A 247 -73.21 -57.61 64.93
N SER A 248 -73.81 -56.44 65.16
CA SER A 248 -73.67 -55.28 64.28
C SER A 248 -72.24 -54.74 64.29
N ASN A 249 -71.61 -54.59 65.45
CA ASN A 249 -70.22 -54.12 65.54
C ASN A 249 -69.24 -55.09 64.85
N ILE A 250 -69.39 -56.40 65.09
CA ILE A 250 -68.59 -57.43 64.41
C ILE A 250 -68.75 -57.30 62.88
N ALA A 251 -69.95 -57.05 62.38
CA ALA A 251 -70.18 -56.86 60.95
C ALA A 251 -69.49 -55.59 60.40
N VAL A 252 -69.50 -54.49 61.16
CA VAL A 252 -68.80 -53.24 60.82
C VAL A 252 -67.28 -53.48 60.77
N HIS A 253 -66.70 -54.04 61.84
CA HIS A 253 -65.26 -54.34 61.89
C HIS A 253 -64.83 -55.30 60.76
N ASN A 254 -65.65 -56.30 60.41
CA ASN A 254 -65.37 -57.18 59.26
C ASN A 254 -65.38 -56.43 57.91
N SER A 255 -66.30 -55.47 57.74
CA SER A 255 -66.34 -54.62 56.54
C SER A 255 -65.11 -53.72 56.46
N GLU A 256 -64.66 -53.17 57.59
CA GLU A 256 -63.43 -52.38 57.67
C GLU A 256 -62.18 -53.22 57.39
N ILE A 257 -62.10 -54.45 57.90
CA ILE A 257 -61.03 -55.41 57.55
C ILE A 257 -61.01 -55.67 56.05
N LYS A 258 -62.18 -55.84 55.41
CA LYS A 258 -62.26 -56.03 53.95
C LYS A 258 -61.69 -54.83 53.19
N PHE A 259 -62.04 -53.62 53.62
CA PHE A 259 -61.51 -52.38 53.05
C PHE A 259 -60.00 -52.21 53.27
N VAL A 260 -59.50 -52.53 54.47
CA VAL A 260 -58.06 -52.52 54.79
C VAL A 260 -57.32 -53.54 53.93
N ASN A 261 -57.85 -54.75 53.74
CA ASN A 261 -57.26 -55.76 52.87
C ASN A 261 -57.22 -55.31 51.40
N GLU A 262 -58.25 -54.62 50.90
CA GLU A 262 -58.26 -54.05 49.55
C GLU A 262 -57.16 -52.99 49.40
N LYS A 263 -57.01 -52.09 50.38
CA LYS A 263 -55.91 -51.12 50.40
C LYS A 263 -54.54 -51.80 50.43
N ILE A 264 -54.35 -52.82 51.27
CA ILE A 264 -53.11 -53.61 51.33
C ILE A 264 -52.81 -54.23 49.96
N SER A 265 -53.81 -54.80 49.29
CA SER A 265 -53.62 -55.46 47.99
C SER A 265 -53.23 -54.50 46.86
N ASN A 266 -53.54 -53.22 47.00
CA ASN A 266 -53.21 -52.18 46.03
C ASN A 266 -51.83 -51.54 46.29
N ILE A 267 -51.18 -51.83 47.41
CA ILE A 267 -49.82 -51.34 47.67
C ILE A 267 -48.82 -52.13 46.82
N ASN A 268 -48.14 -51.43 45.92
CA ASN A 268 -47.11 -51.99 45.08
C ASN A 268 -45.72 -51.60 45.61
N ILE A 269 -44.96 -52.57 46.08
CA ILE A 269 -43.56 -52.40 46.48
C ILE A 269 -42.70 -53.04 45.40
N LYS A 270 -41.95 -52.21 44.67
CA LYS A 270 -41.03 -52.70 43.62
C LYS A 270 -39.82 -53.39 44.26
N THR A 271 -39.18 -54.28 43.50
CA THR A 271 -37.93 -54.93 43.92
C THR A 271 -36.89 -53.91 44.36
N GLN A 272 -36.23 -54.18 45.49
CA GLN A 272 -35.30 -53.26 46.14
C GLN A 272 -33.99 -53.22 45.35
N SER A 273 -33.42 -52.02 45.19
CA SER A 273 -32.07 -51.84 44.65
C SER A 273 -31.04 -52.56 45.52
N ASP A 274 -29.99 -53.09 44.91
CA ASP A 274 -28.87 -53.75 45.60
C ASP A 274 -28.07 -52.79 46.51
N PHE A 275 -28.20 -51.48 46.29
CA PHE A 275 -27.50 -50.44 47.04
C PHE A 275 -28.43 -49.71 48.02
N SER A 276 -27.86 -49.29 49.16
CA SER A 276 -28.56 -48.45 50.13
C SER A 276 -28.70 -47.01 49.63
N LEU A 277 -29.70 -46.28 50.16
CA LEU A 277 -29.93 -44.87 49.84
C LEU A 277 -28.69 -43.99 50.09
N GLU A 278 -27.95 -44.27 51.15
CA GLU A 278 -26.72 -43.55 51.50
C GLU A 278 -25.61 -43.76 50.47
N VAL A 279 -25.42 -45.00 50.00
CA VAL A 279 -24.44 -45.33 48.95
C VAL A 279 -24.81 -44.66 47.63
N LEU A 280 -26.09 -44.64 47.27
CA LEU A 280 -26.55 -43.98 46.06
C LEU A 280 -26.38 -42.46 46.11
N ASN A 281 -26.71 -41.81 47.24
CA ASN A 281 -26.47 -40.37 47.41
C ASN A 281 -24.98 -40.02 47.33
N LYS A 282 -24.10 -40.85 47.90
CA LYS A 282 -22.65 -40.64 47.79
C LYS A 282 -22.17 -40.76 46.35
N ARG A 283 -22.60 -41.79 45.62
CA ARG A 283 -22.28 -41.97 44.20
C ARG A 283 -22.83 -40.83 43.34
N LEU A 284 -24.02 -40.33 43.64
CA LEU A 284 -24.61 -39.18 42.94
C LEU A 284 -23.68 -37.97 43.05
N LEU A 285 -23.28 -37.63 44.28
CA LEU A 285 -22.38 -36.50 44.55
C LEU A 285 -21.02 -36.67 43.85
N GLU A 286 -20.44 -37.88 43.88
CA GLU A 286 -19.19 -38.19 43.17
C GLU A 286 -19.32 -37.98 41.66
N ASN A 287 -20.42 -38.42 41.04
CA ASN A 287 -20.67 -38.25 39.61
C ASN A 287 -20.98 -36.79 39.24
N GLU A 288 -21.71 -36.05 40.07
CA GLU A 288 -21.98 -34.63 39.86
C GLU A 288 -20.68 -33.80 39.91
N ASN A 289 -19.80 -34.10 40.87
CA ASN A 289 -18.49 -33.47 40.95
C ASN A 289 -17.62 -33.83 39.73
N ALA A 290 -17.60 -35.11 39.33
CA ALA A 290 -16.88 -35.54 38.13
C ALA A 290 -17.40 -34.85 36.86
N LEU A 291 -18.72 -34.68 36.73
CA LEU A 291 -19.36 -34.00 35.60
C LEU A 291 -18.96 -32.52 35.54
N ASN A 292 -18.97 -31.83 36.67
CA ASN A 292 -18.55 -30.42 36.74
C ASN A 292 -17.06 -30.28 36.40
N ASN A 293 -16.20 -31.11 36.98
CA ASN A 293 -14.77 -31.12 36.66
C ASN A 293 -14.52 -31.38 35.16
N GLN A 294 -15.24 -32.31 34.55
CA GLN A 294 -15.12 -32.59 33.12
C GLN A 294 -15.59 -31.41 32.26
N ARG A 295 -16.67 -30.72 32.65
CA ARG A 295 -17.15 -29.52 31.95
C ARG A 295 -16.13 -28.38 32.02
N ASP A 296 -15.52 -28.18 33.19
CA ASP A 296 -14.51 -27.14 33.39
C ASP A 296 -13.22 -27.46 32.63
N LEU A 297 -12.80 -28.73 32.62
CA LEU A 297 -11.68 -29.19 31.80
C LEU A 297 -11.94 -28.98 30.30
N ASN A 298 -13.12 -29.35 29.79
CA ASN A 298 -13.46 -29.14 28.38
C ASN A 298 -13.45 -27.64 28.03
N LYS A 299 -14.00 -26.77 28.88
CA LYS A 299 -13.96 -25.31 28.66
C LYS A 299 -12.53 -24.77 28.62
N PHE A 300 -11.68 -25.21 29.54
CA PHE A 300 -10.27 -24.84 29.56
C PHE A 300 -9.55 -25.27 28.27
N ILE A 301 -9.78 -26.50 27.82
CA ILE A 301 -9.19 -27.02 26.57
C ILE A 301 -9.64 -26.22 25.36
N GLU A 302 -10.94 -25.87 25.24
CA GLU A 302 -11.42 -25.05 24.12
C GLU A 302 -10.82 -23.65 24.13
N GLN A 303 -10.72 -22.99 25.29
CA GLN A 303 -10.07 -21.69 25.41
C GLN A 303 -8.60 -21.73 24.97
N MET A 304 -7.88 -22.76 25.42
CA MET A 304 -6.48 -22.94 25.04
C MET A 304 -6.30 -23.28 23.56
N LYS A 305 -7.23 -24.02 22.93
CA LYS A 305 -7.23 -24.26 21.48
C LYS A 305 -7.45 -22.95 20.70
N GLU A 306 -8.39 -22.12 21.12
CA GLU A 306 -8.62 -20.80 20.50
C GLU A 306 -7.37 -19.91 20.62
N GLU A 307 -6.72 -19.91 21.79
CA GLU A 307 -5.46 -19.18 22.00
C GLU A 307 -4.33 -19.72 21.13
N LYS A 308 -4.20 -21.05 21.03
CA LYS A 308 -3.24 -21.72 20.13
C LYS A 308 -3.44 -21.30 18.67
N ASP A 309 -4.69 -21.34 18.18
CA ASP A 309 -5.00 -20.97 16.80
C ASP A 309 -4.68 -19.49 16.54
N ASN A 310 -5.03 -18.61 17.48
CA ASN A 310 -4.71 -17.18 17.41
C ASN A 310 -3.19 -16.92 17.39
N LEU A 311 -2.42 -17.57 18.28
CA LEU A 311 -0.97 -17.47 18.31
C LEU A 311 -0.34 -17.98 17.01
N THR A 312 -0.82 -19.13 16.49
CA THR A 312 -0.36 -19.69 15.22
C THR A 312 -0.56 -18.71 14.06
N LEU A 313 -1.71 -18.04 14.02
CA LEU A 313 -2.04 -17.05 13.00
C LEU A 313 -1.17 -15.79 13.13
N GLN A 314 -0.90 -15.34 14.36
CA GLN A 314 0.02 -14.22 14.62
C GLN A 314 1.46 -14.55 14.23
N ILE A 315 1.95 -15.74 14.59
CA ILE A 315 3.29 -16.26 14.21
C ILE A 315 3.41 -16.28 12.69
N HIS A 316 2.42 -16.84 11.99
CA HIS A 316 2.43 -16.89 10.52
C HIS A 316 2.52 -15.49 9.90
N ASN A 317 1.69 -14.55 10.36
CA ASN A 317 1.69 -13.18 9.87
C ASN A 317 3.01 -12.46 10.17
N LYS A 318 3.61 -12.68 11.34
CA LYS A 318 4.91 -12.11 11.71
C LYS A 318 6.04 -12.70 10.87
N GLN A 319 6.03 -14.01 10.61
CA GLN A 319 6.98 -14.66 9.71
C GLN A 319 6.92 -14.07 8.30
N LEU A 320 5.72 -13.84 7.74
CA LEU A 320 5.58 -13.21 6.43
C LEU A 320 6.17 -11.80 6.39
N ARG A 321 5.98 -11.01 7.46
CA ARG A 321 6.57 -9.66 7.59
C ARG A 321 8.09 -9.72 7.70
N LEU A 322 8.62 -10.65 8.49
CA LEU A 322 10.06 -10.86 8.63
C LEU A 322 10.70 -11.25 7.29
N ASN A 323 10.13 -12.24 6.58
CA ASN A 323 10.62 -12.67 5.27
C ASN A 323 10.60 -11.53 4.24
N LYS A 324 9.57 -10.67 4.26
CA LYS A 324 9.50 -9.49 3.41
C LYS A 324 10.61 -8.49 3.77
N ASN A 325 10.81 -8.19 5.05
CA ASN A 325 11.87 -7.32 5.53
C ASN A 325 13.26 -7.85 5.11
N GLU A 326 13.52 -9.15 5.29
CA GLU A 326 14.78 -9.80 4.87
C GLU A 326 15.02 -9.68 3.36
N SER A 327 13.96 -9.84 2.55
CA SER A 327 14.02 -9.69 1.10
C SER A 327 14.35 -8.26 0.68
N GLU A 328 13.70 -7.27 1.29
CA GLU A 328 13.97 -5.83 1.05
C GLU A 328 15.39 -5.44 1.50
N LEU A 329 15.84 -5.97 2.64
CA LEU A 329 17.18 -5.75 3.16
C LEU A 329 18.25 -6.38 2.26
N LYS A 330 18.01 -7.56 1.71
CA LYS A 330 18.88 -8.19 0.70
C LYS A 330 18.95 -7.32 -0.56
N LEU A 331 17.82 -6.84 -1.07
CA LEU A 331 17.79 -5.94 -2.22
C LEU A 331 18.61 -4.67 -1.97
N CYS A 332 18.49 -4.06 -0.79
CA CYS A 332 19.28 -2.87 -0.44
C CYS A 332 20.79 -3.19 -0.43
N ARG A 333 21.20 -4.34 0.12
CA ARG A 333 22.61 -4.78 0.13
C ARG A 333 23.14 -5.02 -1.28
N ASP A 334 22.35 -5.66 -2.14
CA ASP A 334 22.73 -5.93 -3.52
C ASP A 334 22.91 -4.62 -4.29
N LEU A 335 22.01 -3.65 -4.13
CA LEU A 335 22.11 -2.33 -4.75
C LEU A 335 23.30 -1.52 -4.24
N ILE A 336 23.57 -1.55 -2.93
CA ILE A 336 24.75 -0.90 -2.35
C ILE A 336 26.02 -1.53 -2.93
N THR A 337 26.10 -2.85 -2.99
CA THR A 337 27.26 -3.58 -3.52
C THR A 337 27.47 -3.28 -5.01
N GLU A 338 26.40 -3.28 -5.80
CA GLU A 338 26.44 -2.89 -7.22
C GLU A 338 27.01 -1.48 -7.38
N PHE A 339 26.48 -0.51 -6.61
CA PHE A 339 26.94 0.87 -6.62
C PHE A 339 28.43 0.98 -6.27
N GLU A 340 28.86 0.39 -5.16
CA GLU A 340 30.26 0.46 -4.72
C GLU A 340 31.21 -0.23 -5.71
N THR A 341 30.78 -1.35 -6.30
CA THR A 341 31.60 -2.11 -7.24
C THR A 341 31.80 -1.37 -8.55
N LEU A 342 30.71 -0.79 -9.10
CA LEU A 342 30.73 -0.12 -10.39
C LEU A 342 31.29 1.30 -10.30
N SER A 343 30.93 2.06 -9.26
CA SER A 343 31.38 3.45 -9.08
C SER A 343 32.74 3.57 -8.39
N LYS A 344 33.12 2.60 -7.55
CA LYS A 344 34.25 2.69 -6.60
C LYS A 344 34.07 3.71 -5.47
N TYR A 345 32.86 4.24 -5.28
CA TYR A 345 32.50 5.13 -4.16
C TYR A 345 31.64 4.39 -3.15
N ASN A 346 31.82 4.72 -1.87
CA ASN A 346 30.93 4.35 -0.77
C ASN A 346 29.99 5.50 -0.35
N ASN A 347 30.07 6.64 -1.06
CA ASN A 347 29.29 7.83 -0.79
C ASN A 347 28.70 8.35 -2.10
N ILE A 348 27.37 8.39 -2.15
CA ILE A 348 26.64 8.77 -3.35
C ILE A 348 26.85 10.25 -3.70
N THR A 349 26.94 11.13 -2.70
CA THR A 349 27.15 12.57 -2.94
C THR A 349 28.52 12.81 -3.57
N ASN A 350 29.56 12.13 -3.12
CA ASN A 350 30.89 12.23 -3.71
C ASN A 350 30.89 11.75 -5.16
N PHE A 351 30.28 10.59 -5.42
CA PHE A 351 30.09 10.07 -6.78
C PHE A 351 29.35 11.07 -7.68
N GLU A 352 28.26 11.66 -7.20
CA GLU A 352 27.44 12.57 -7.99
C GLU A 352 28.22 13.84 -8.38
N VAL A 353 29.01 14.38 -7.45
CA VAL A 353 29.86 15.55 -7.69
C VAL A 353 30.91 15.23 -8.76
N ASP A 354 31.64 14.13 -8.60
CA ASP A 354 32.71 13.76 -9.54
C ASP A 354 32.16 13.36 -10.91
N TYR A 355 31.02 12.67 -10.97
CA TYR A 355 30.34 12.35 -12.23
C TYR A 355 29.96 13.62 -13.00
N LYS A 356 29.32 14.59 -12.34
CA LYS A 356 28.93 15.86 -12.96
C LYS A 356 30.16 16.66 -13.43
N LYS A 357 31.22 16.67 -12.62
CA LYS A 357 32.49 17.31 -12.98
C LYS A 357 33.11 16.66 -14.22
N TYR A 358 33.15 15.33 -14.29
CA TYR A 358 33.68 14.64 -15.46
C TYR A 358 32.87 14.90 -16.72
N VAL A 359 31.53 14.92 -16.63
CA VAL A 359 30.67 15.30 -17.76
C VAL A 359 31.00 16.72 -18.23
N GLN A 360 31.18 17.67 -17.31
CA GLN A 360 31.55 19.03 -17.65
C GLN A 360 32.93 19.10 -18.33
N ASP A 361 33.94 18.43 -17.76
CA ASP A 361 35.30 18.42 -18.30
C ASP A 361 35.34 17.82 -19.72
N VAL A 362 34.61 16.73 -19.96
CA VAL A 362 34.50 16.10 -21.28
C VAL A 362 33.83 17.03 -22.29
N ASN A 363 32.72 17.67 -21.91
CA ASN A 363 32.02 18.61 -22.80
C ASN A 363 32.90 19.82 -23.15
N GLN A 364 33.60 20.39 -22.16
CA GLN A 364 34.52 21.51 -22.38
C GLN A 364 35.67 21.13 -23.32
N HIS A 365 36.25 19.93 -23.15
CA HIS A 365 37.30 19.43 -24.04
C HIS A 365 36.79 19.27 -25.48
N GLN A 366 35.60 18.70 -25.67
CA GLN A 366 34.98 18.54 -26.99
C GLN A 366 34.68 19.88 -27.67
N GLU A 367 34.16 20.87 -26.92
CA GLU A 367 33.91 22.21 -27.43
C GLU A 367 35.21 22.90 -27.87
N LEU A 368 36.25 22.87 -27.03
CA LEU A 368 37.56 23.43 -27.36
C LEU A 368 38.20 22.73 -28.57
N SER A 369 38.10 21.41 -28.65
CA SER A 369 38.61 20.64 -29.79
C SER A 369 37.97 21.10 -31.10
N LYS A 370 36.64 21.27 -31.09
CA LYS A 370 35.90 21.75 -32.26
C LYS A 370 36.27 23.18 -32.63
N GLU A 371 36.41 24.07 -31.64
CA GLU A 371 36.83 25.46 -31.88
C GLU A 371 38.23 25.54 -32.53
N ILE A 372 39.17 24.73 -32.06
CA ILE A 372 40.52 24.63 -32.63
C ILE A 372 40.48 24.11 -34.07
N GLU A 373 39.69 23.06 -34.34
CA GLU A 373 39.52 22.52 -35.69
C GLU A 373 38.92 23.55 -36.65
N ASP A 374 37.89 24.28 -36.22
CA ASP A 374 37.26 25.35 -36.99
C ASP A 374 38.27 26.48 -37.29
N LYS A 375 39.07 26.90 -36.31
CA LYS A 375 40.14 27.90 -36.50
C LYS A 375 41.19 27.43 -37.52
N LEU A 376 41.67 26.19 -37.41
CA LEU A 376 42.65 25.62 -38.34
C LEU A 376 42.11 25.52 -39.77
N MET A 377 40.84 25.17 -39.92
CA MET A 377 40.14 25.13 -41.21
C MET A 377 40.06 26.52 -41.83
N GLN A 378 39.63 27.53 -41.06
CA GLN A 378 39.55 28.92 -41.53
C GLN A 378 40.92 29.48 -41.92
N LEU A 379 41.96 29.24 -41.12
CA LEU A 379 43.32 29.66 -41.44
C LEU A 379 43.83 29.00 -42.73
N SER A 380 43.55 27.70 -42.90
CA SER A 380 43.96 26.96 -44.11
C SER A 380 43.23 27.47 -45.36
N GLN A 381 41.94 27.81 -45.26
CA GLN A 381 41.18 28.43 -46.35
C GLN A 381 41.71 29.82 -46.71
N ARG A 382 41.98 30.68 -45.71
CA ARG A 382 42.56 32.01 -45.93
C ARG A 382 43.93 31.92 -46.59
N LYS A 383 44.76 30.96 -46.15
CA LYS A 383 46.07 30.72 -46.76
C LYS A 383 45.93 30.32 -48.23
N LEU A 384 44.99 29.43 -48.56
CA LEU A 384 44.75 29.02 -49.94
C LEU A 384 44.33 30.22 -50.83
N ILE A 385 43.48 31.11 -50.32
CA ILE A 385 43.10 32.34 -51.04
C ILE A 385 44.32 33.21 -51.32
N GLU A 386 45.15 33.47 -50.31
CA GLU A 386 46.34 34.31 -50.50
C GLU A 386 47.40 33.63 -51.38
N GLN A 387 47.51 32.29 -51.37
CA GLN A 387 48.35 31.55 -52.33
C GLN A 387 47.84 31.69 -53.77
N ASN A 388 46.53 31.65 -53.98
CA ASN A 388 45.94 31.90 -55.31
C ASN A 388 46.18 33.35 -55.76
N ASN A 389 46.08 34.32 -54.86
CA ASN A 389 46.42 35.72 -55.15
C ASN A 389 47.89 35.87 -55.52
N LEU A 390 48.80 35.21 -54.78
CA LEU A 390 50.24 35.21 -55.06
C LEU A 390 50.51 34.68 -56.48
N ASN A 391 49.98 33.51 -56.81
CA ASN A 391 50.11 32.92 -58.15
C ASN A 391 49.58 33.86 -59.24
N HIS A 392 48.45 34.55 -58.99
CA HIS A 392 47.90 35.52 -59.91
C HIS A 392 48.85 36.70 -60.15
N TYR A 393 49.42 37.28 -59.09
CA TYR A 393 50.37 38.39 -59.20
C TYR A 393 51.70 37.99 -59.82
N GLU A 394 52.18 36.76 -59.56
CA GLU A 394 53.38 36.20 -60.20
C GLU A 394 53.17 36.02 -61.71
N ASN A 395 52.03 35.46 -62.12
CA ASN A 395 51.68 35.33 -63.54
C ASN A 395 51.52 36.70 -64.23
N GLN A 396 50.93 37.69 -63.55
CA GLN A 396 50.89 39.07 -64.06
C GLN A 396 52.27 39.67 -64.22
N LEU A 397 53.15 39.47 -63.24
CA LEU A 397 54.53 39.95 -63.30
C LEU A 397 55.28 39.31 -64.47
N GLU A 398 55.13 38.02 -64.70
CA GLU A 398 55.69 37.32 -65.86
C GLU A 398 55.17 37.91 -67.18
N THR A 399 53.85 38.14 -67.26
CA THR A 399 53.23 38.77 -68.45
C THR A 399 53.79 40.16 -68.70
N TYR A 400 53.91 41.01 -67.67
CA TYR A 400 54.45 42.35 -67.81
C TYR A 400 55.95 42.38 -68.14
N ASN A 401 56.73 41.42 -67.64
CA ASN A 401 58.14 41.30 -68.03
C ASN A 401 58.26 40.90 -69.51
N ASN A 402 57.42 39.98 -70.00
CA ASN A 402 57.37 39.61 -71.42
C ASN A 402 56.92 40.81 -72.28
N ASP A 403 55.91 41.56 -71.83
CA ASP A 403 55.46 42.78 -72.51
C ASP A 403 56.57 43.85 -72.55
N LEU A 404 57.35 43.98 -71.46
CA LEU A 404 58.50 44.89 -71.40
C LEU A 404 59.57 44.48 -72.41
N GLU A 405 59.94 43.19 -72.45
CA GLU A 405 60.94 42.66 -73.38
C GLU A 405 60.52 42.88 -74.85
N LEU A 406 59.26 42.62 -75.19
CA LEU A 406 58.72 42.89 -76.53
C LEU A 406 58.71 44.38 -76.87
N ASN A 407 58.39 45.23 -75.89
CA ASN A 407 58.39 46.68 -76.06
C ASN A 407 59.81 47.22 -76.22
N GLU A 408 60.79 46.69 -75.47
CA GLU A 408 62.22 46.99 -75.63
C GLU A 408 62.73 46.59 -77.02
N GLN A 409 62.42 45.38 -77.50
CA GLN A 409 62.73 44.96 -78.87
C GLN A 409 62.11 45.91 -79.92
N SER A 410 60.89 46.39 -79.69
CA SER A 410 60.22 47.34 -80.57
C SER A 410 60.91 48.71 -80.57
N ILE A 411 61.38 49.18 -79.41
CA ILE A 411 62.19 50.39 -79.28
C ILE A 411 63.50 50.21 -80.05
N GLU A 412 64.23 49.10 -79.86
CA GLU A 412 65.49 48.80 -80.56
C GLU A 412 65.33 48.78 -82.08
N MET A 413 64.27 48.14 -82.59
CA MET A 413 63.96 48.10 -84.01
C MET A 413 63.67 49.51 -84.57
N GLU A 414 62.89 50.33 -83.85
CA GLU A 414 62.57 51.69 -84.26
C GLU A 414 63.79 52.62 -84.18
N MET A 415 64.62 52.51 -83.15
CA MET A 415 65.90 53.22 -83.05
C MET A 415 66.82 52.89 -84.22
N SER A 416 66.94 51.59 -84.54
CA SER A 416 67.73 51.13 -85.69
C SER A 416 67.18 51.65 -87.02
N ARG A 417 65.85 51.71 -87.20
CA ARG A 417 65.19 52.28 -88.39
C ARG A 417 65.49 53.78 -88.53
N LEU A 418 65.55 54.49 -87.40
CA LEU A 418 65.81 55.94 -87.34
C LEU A 418 67.31 56.30 -87.32
N ASN A 419 68.21 55.31 -87.38
CA ASN A 419 69.67 55.46 -87.23
C ASN A 419 70.08 56.17 -85.93
N LEU A 420 69.34 55.92 -84.85
CA LEU A 420 69.73 56.36 -83.51
C LEU A 420 70.67 55.33 -82.91
N THR A 421 71.71 55.80 -82.23
CA THR A 421 72.83 54.98 -81.77
C THR A 421 72.89 54.82 -80.27
N ASP A 422 72.37 55.78 -79.51
CA ASP A 422 72.31 55.69 -78.06
C ASP A 422 71.03 56.30 -77.46
N ASP A 423 70.83 56.07 -76.16
CA ASP A 423 69.70 56.63 -75.42
C ASP A 423 69.78 58.16 -75.29
N ASN A 424 70.94 58.79 -75.47
CA ASN A 424 71.05 60.26 -75.48
C ASN A 424 70.38 60.84 -76.73
N ASP A 425 70.49 60.17 -77.87
CA ASP A 425 69.79 60.56 -79.10
C ASP A 425 68.26 60.57 -78.87
N ILE A 426 67.74 59.65 -78.05
CA ILE A 426 66.32 59.59 -77.65
C ILE A 426 65.96 60.75 -76.72
N ASP A 427 66.78 61.01 -75.70
CA ASP A 427 66.56 62.10 -74.74
C ASP A 427 66.57 63.47 -75.43
N GLU A 428 67.47 63.67 -76.39
CA GLU A 428 67.49 64.86 -77.25
C GLU A 428 66.20 64.98 -78.09
N ILE A 429 65.69 63.86 -78.63
CA ILE A 429 64.42 63.84 -79.38
C ILE A 429 63.23 64.17 -78.47
N ILE A 430 63.19 63.64 -77.24
CA ILE A 430 62.14 63.95 -76.24
C ILE A 430 62.20 65.43 -75.87
N ALA A 431 63.39 65.96 -75.59
CA ALA A 431 63.60 67.38 -75.27
C ALA A 431 63.18 68.29 -76.44
N TRP A 432 63.61 67.95 -77.66
CA TRP A 432 63.24 68.67 -78.88
C TRP A 432 61.74 68.67 -79.13
N ARG A 433 61.05 67.54 -78.87
CA ARG A 433 59.59 67.48 -78.94
C ARG A 433 58.93 68.38 -77.88
N GLY A 434 59.45 68.38 -76.65
CA GLY A 434 58.99 69.29 -75.60
C GLY A 434 59.10 70.76 -76.02
N GLU A 435 60.24 71.14 -76.61
CA GLU A 435 60.45 72.47 -77.17
C GLU A 435 59.52 72.76 -78.37
N GLN A 436 59.29 71.78 -79.25
CA GLN A 436 58.36 71.93 -80.37
C GLN A 436 56.93 72.16 -79.87
N GLU A 437 56.44 71.39 -78.89
CA GLU A 437 55.11 71.56 -78.31
C GLU A 437 54.97 72.94 -77.66
N GLU A 438 56.01 73.43 -76.96
CA GLU A 438 56.03 74.81 -76.46
C GLU A 438 56.00 75.86 -77.59
N LEU A 439 56.78 75.66 -78.65
CA LEU A 439 56.82 76.57 -79.79
C LEU A 439 55.51 76.57 -80.57
N GLU A 440 54.84 75.43 -80.69
CA GLU A 440 53.49 75.32 -81.27
C GLU A 440 52.46 76.07 -80.42
N GLN A 441 52.50 75.92 -79.10
CA GLN A 441 51.66 76.72 -78.19
C GLN A 441 51.95 78.22 -78.33
N LYS A 442 53.23 78.62 -78.41
CA LYS A 442 53.63 80.02 -78.63
C LYS A 442 53.16 80.53 -79.99
N ARG A 443 53.32 79.75 -81.06
CA ARG A 443 52.83 80.08 -82.41
C ARG A 443 51.32 80.29 -82.40
N ASP A 444 50.57 79.38 -81.78
CA ASP A 444 49.11 79.47 -81.73
C ASP A 444 48.67 80.69 -80.90
N THR A 445 49.40 80.99 -79.82
CA THR A 445 49.22 82.23 -79.04
C THR A 445 49.52 83.48 -79.86
N TYR A 446 50.63 83.51 -80.60
CA TYR A 446 50.99 84.64 -81.46
C TYR A 446 50.01 84.82 -82.61
N LYS A 447 49.55 83.73 -83.23
CA LYS A 447 48.55 83.78 -84.30
C LYS A 447 47.24 84.38 -83.80
N LYS A 448 46.84 84.03 -82.56
CA LYS A 448 45.68 84.64 -81.90
C LYS A 448 45.88 86.13 -81.65
N ARG A 449 47.02 86.55 -81.09
CA ARG A 449 47.36 87.96 -80.87
C ARG A 449 47.50 88.77 -82.15
N TYR A 450 48.07 88.18 -83.20
CA TYR A 450 48.20 88.81 -84.49
C TYR A 450 46.82 89.09 -85.09
N HIS A 451 45.89 88.13 -85.00
CA HIS A 451 44.50 88.35 -85.40
C HIS A 451 43.82 89.45 -84.56
N GLU A 452 44.06 89.49 -83.24
CA GLU A 452 43.58 90.58 -82.38
C GLU A 452 44.14 91.95 -82.82
N PHE A 453 45.42 92.03 -83.18
CA PHE A 453 46.03 93.26 -83.69
C PHE A 453 45.52 93.64 -85.07
N GLU A 454 45.32 92.69 -85.99
CA GLU A 454 44.68 92.98 -87.28
C GLU A 454 43.28 93.57 -87.09
N MET A 455 42.50 93.02 -86.15
CA MET A 455 41.19 93.57 -85.81
C MET A 455 41.30 94.99 -85.23
N GLU A 456 42.27 95.26 -84.34
CA GLU A 456 42.45 96.61 -83.77
C GLU A 456 43.02 97.60 -84.79
N ILE A 457 43.92 97.18 -85.69
CA ILE A 457 44.41 98.00 -86.81
C ILE A 457 43.24 98.33 -87.72
N ALA A 458 42.42 97.36 -88.14
CA ALA A 458 41.24 97.63 -88.96
C ALA A 458 40.28 98.60 -88.24
N ARG A 459 40.14 98.49 -86.91
CA ARG A 459 39.38 99.45 -86.10
C ARG A 459 39.99 100.85 -86.12
N LEU A 460 41.29 100.98 -85.89
CA LEU A 460 42.02 102.26 -85.91
C LEU A 460 42.01 102.89 -87.30
N GLU A 461 42.27 102.11 -88.36
CA GLU A 461 42.17 102.55 -89.76
C GLU A 461 40.77 103.10 -90.06
N SER A 462 39.70 102.43 -89.58
CA SER A 462 38.34 102.95 -89.70
C SER A 462 38.13 104.28 -88.97
N LEU A 463 38.80 104.50 -87.84
CA LEU A 463 38.72 105.72 -87.04
C LEU A 463 39.55 106.87 -87.63
N THR A 464 40.55 106.58 -88.48
CA THR A 464 41.45 107.56 -89.10
C THR A 464 41.18 107.82 -90.57
N LYS A 465 40.37 107.00 -91.25
CA LYS A 465 40.12 107.05 -92.70
C LYS A 465 39.67 108.42 -93.24
N ASP A 466 39.00 109.22 -92.42
CA ASP A 466 38.45 110.53 -92.79
C ASP A 466 39.15 111.71 -92.08
N LYS A 467 40.38 111.51 -91.58
CA LYS A 467 41.19 112.58 -90.94
C LYS A 467 42.42 112.89 -91.78
N GLU A 468 42.58 114.14 -92.21
CA GLU A 468 43.77 114.60 -92.93
C GLU A 468 45.02 114.57 -92.02
N LEU A 469 46.12 114.05 -92.57
CA LEU A 469 47.40 113.88 -91.91
C LEU A 469 48.10 115.25 -91.83
N LEU A 470 48.15 115.83 -90.63
CA LEU A 470 48.84 117.11 -90.41
C LEU A 470 50.35 116.90 -90.36
N ASP A 471 51.07 117.66 -91.21
CA ASP A 471 52.53 117.64 -91.34
C ASP A 471 53.20 118.13 -90.05
N SER A 472 53.97 117.23 -89.42
CA SER A 472 54.64 117.47 -88.15
C SER A 472 55.64 118.63 -88.23
N ASP A 473 56.26 118.86 -89.38
CA ASP A 473 57.24 119.94 -89.52
C ASP A 473 56.54 121.30 -89.64
N LYS A 474 55.34 121.36 -90.27
CA LYS A 474 54.49 122.55 -90.24
C LYS A 474 53.96 122.86 -88.84
N LEU A 475 53.60 121.84 -88.05
CA LEU A 475 53.20 122.01 -86.66
C LEU A 475 54.35 122.51 -85.77
N LYS A 476 55.59 122.10 -86.09
CA LYS A 476 56.80 122.54 -85.36
C LYS A 476 57.19 123.97 -85.72
N ASP A 477 57.11 124.33 -87.00
CA ASP A 477 57.31 125.71 -87.46
C ASP A 477 56.23 126.65 -86.88
N GLU A 478 54.95 126.23 -86.85
CA GLU A 478 53.88 126.99 -86.19
C GLU A 478 54.06 127.09 -84.66
N TYR A 479 54.69 126.11 -84.03
CA TYR A 479 54.99 126.12 -82.60
C TYR A 479 56.16 127.05 -82.26
N GLU A 480 57.24 127.05 -83.04
CA GLU A 480 58.38 127.97 -82.87
C GLU A 480 58.01 129.43 -83.24
N LEU A 481 57.22 129.66 -84.30
CA LEU A 481 56.69 131.00 -84.65
C LEU A 481 55.73 131.59 -83.60
N LYS A 482 55.06 130.74 -82.80
CA LYS A 482 54.22 131.15 -81.66
C LYS A 482 54.97 131.33 -80.35
N LYS A 483 56.30 131.15 -80.34
CA LYS A 483 57.13 131.38 -79.15
C LYS A 483 57.86 132.73 -79.17
N GLU A 484 58.02 133.35 -80.34
CA GLU A 484 58.60 134.71 -80.51
C GLU A 484 57.54 135.81 -80.76
N ARG A 485 56.26 135.51 -80.53
CA ARG A 485 55.13 136.45 -80.40
C ARG A 485 54.22 136.01 -79.27
#